data_AF-A0A409X6B4-F1
#
_entry.id   AF-A0A409X6B4-F1
#
_cell.length_a   1.000
_cell.length_b   1.000
_cell.length_c   1.000
_cell.angle_alpha   90.00
_cell.angle_beta   90.00
_cell.angle_gamma   90.00
#
_symmetry.space_group_name_H-M   'P 1'
#
loop_
_entity.id
_entity.type
_entity.pdbx_description
1 polymer ?
#
loop_
_entity_poly.entity_id
_entity_poly.type
_entity_poly.pdbx_seq_one_letter_code
_entity_poly.pdbx_strand_id
1 'polypeptide(L)'
;MSYKSKSSRTRSKHNSAQHTSIPFPSDEYEAIRSRDESVKAHRPGQTPFSVATNVAVSNTHEHWKKARTWEAGDSVDFALDHSGELFDAELDREDVPMESSDPPLAPLPTTKTKGKKKSETLKWNGTYFESVSLKDLGLKVQLNHASMTCSNPIPCHESLLVLHTNGVHEVNIQYCGCERGESQHIQLLRRRLYPASQLVIKTCATFELLNMLHKQALATKAATYDFYRAIEKLTDNTGTRTPKSRYRALFRMILQWRHLMMLKWAGRAHDPGGPDATEPGGIAVKCPSCPRPGVNLPKDWDKAPAESRFLYMMFSCMDANFRLKNQKVSSWSQDPGLGVGLAYTLAPVPYETFVDSLSKDSEISTCVGFQAIAQENGRFSEGLRYTGVGGVFCGRSEMVLPQGIGNLKKGERYANMDFIFASAVKDYTNLLVILISYDIAC
;
A
#
# COMPACT_ATOMS: atom_id res chain seq x y z
N MET A 1 29.20 -47.55 -56.30
CA MET A 1 29.73 -46.17 -56.19
C MET A 1 28.92 -45.41 -55.14
N SER A 2 29.60 -45.03 -54.07
CA SER A 2 29.32 -43.94 -53.11
C SER A 2 27.98 -43.89 -52.36
N TYR A 3 27.96 -44.55 -51.19
CA TYR A 3 27.19 -44.11 -50.03
C TYR A 3 27.88 -42.87 -49.43
N LYS A 4 27.18 -41.73 -49.36
CA LYS A 4 27.68 -40.52 -48.67
C LYS A 4 27.29 -40.50 -47.20
N SER A 5 28.27 -40.17 -46.39
CA SER A 5 28.34 -40.16 -44.92
C SER A 5 27.31 -39.27 -44.22
N LYS A 6 26.83 -39.74 -43.06
CA LYS A 6 26.13 -38.93 -42.06
C LYS A 6 27.08 -37.88 -41.46
N SER A 7 26.72 -36.61 -41.59
CA SER A 7 27.34 -35.49 -40.89
C SER A 7 26.86 -35.46 -39.43
N SER A 8 27.79 -35.52 -38.48
CA SER A 8 27.55 -35.30 -37.06
C SER A 8 27.34 -33.81 -36.80
N ARG A 9 26.12 -33.42 -36.40
CA ARG A 9 25.89 -32.10 -35.81
C ARG A 9 26.26 -32.14 -34.34
N THR A 10 27.32 -31.44 -34.00
CA THR A 10 27.79 -31.15 -32.64
C THR A 10 26.71 -30.41 -31.84
N ARG A 11 26.34 -30.96 -30.67
CA ARG A 11 25.45 -30.31 -29.71
C ARG A 11 26.26 -29.27 -28.93
N SER A 12 25.96 -27.99 -29.14
CA SER A 12 26.49 -26.89 -28.34
C SER A 12 26.08 -27.08 -26.88
N LYS A 13 27.06 -27.13 -25.97
CA LYS A 13 26.87 -27.06 -24.52
C LYS A 13 26.89 -25.59 -24.11
N HIS A 14 25.73 -24.97 -23.98
CA HIS A 14 25.58 -23.75 -23.19
C HIS A 14 24.61 -24.04 -22.04
N ASN A 15 25.18 -24.43 -20.89
CA ASN A 15 24.53 -24.25 -19.60
C ASN A 15 24.76 -22.78 -19.22
N SER A 16 23.75 -21.93 -19.43
CA SER A 16 23.75 -20.56 -18.93
C SER A 16 22.77 -20.46 -17.77
N ALA A 17 23.22 -20.84 -16.57
CA ALA A 17 22.56 -20.35 -15.36
C ALA A 17 22.98 -18.89 -15.20
N GLN A 18 22.04 -17.95 -15.30
CA GLN A 18 22.29 -16.56 -14.93
C GLN A 18 22.44 -16.51 -13.40
N HIS A 19 23.61 -16.11 -12.93
CA HIS A 19 23.84 -15.83 -11.52
C HIS A 19 23.77 -14.32 -11.32
N THR A 20 22.62 -13.83 -10.82
CA THR A 20 22.45 -12.44 -10.41
C THR A 20 22.77 -12.34 -8.92
N SER A 21 23.82 -11.61 -8.55
CA SER A 21 24.14 -11.36 -7.14
C SER A 21 23.31 -10.19 -6.61
N ILE A 22 22.52 -10.45 -5.58
CA ILE A 22 21.75 -9.41 -4.87
C ILE A 22 22.59 -8.95 -3.68
N PRO A 23 22.98 -7.66 -3.61
CA PRO A 23 23.80 -7.17 -2.52
C PRO A 23 22.96 -7.07 -1.23
N PHE A 24 23.24 -7.96 -0.28
CA PHE A 24 22.80 -7.80 1.11
C PHE A 24 23.88 -7.06 1.92
N PRO A 25 23.52 -6.23 2.91
CA PRO A 25 24.49 -5.73 3.87
C PRO A 25 25.01 -6.91 4.71
N SER A 26 26.31 -7.21 4.58
CA SER A 26 27.15 -8.20 5.30
C SER A 26 26.70 -9.67 5.26
N ASP A 27 27.29 -10.49 4.39
CA ASP A 27 28.42 -11.40 4.69
C ASP A 27 28.70 -12.32 3.49
N GLU A 28 29.99 -12.60 3.26
CA GLU A 28 30.53 -13.40 2.15
C GLU A 28 30.04 -14.86 2.18
N TYR A 29 29.34 -15.33 1.15
CA TYR A 29 29.24 -16.76 0.84
C TYR A 29 29.18 -17.04 -0.67
N GLU A 30 29.97 -18.04 -1.10
CA GLU A 30 30.18 -18.46 -2.48
C GLU A 30 29.03 -19.31 -3.05
N ALA A 31 28.60 -18.95 -4.26
CA ALA A 31 27.96 -19.72 -5.33
C ALA A 31 27.20 -21.02 -4.98
N ILE A 32 25.85 -20.96 -5.04
CA ILE A 32 24.96 -22.12 -5.10
C ILE A 32 24.96 -22.67 -6.53
N ARG A 33 25.31 -23.95 -6.72
CA ARG A 33 25.18 -24.68 -8.00
C ARG A 33 23.88 -25.49 -8.04
N SER A 34 23.04 -25.30 -9.05
CA SER A 34 21.91 -26.18 -9.36
C SER A 34 22.37 -27.39 -10.20
N ARG A 35 21.79 -28.57 -9.95
CA ARG A 35 22.00 -29.80 -10.73
C ARG A 35 20.66 -30.44 -11.14
N ASP A 36 20.55 -30.58 -12.46
CA ASP A 36 19.89 -31.59 -13.31
C ASP A 36 18.35 -31.74 -13.39
N GLU A 37 17.98 -32.03 -14.65
CA GLU A 37 16.69 -32.00 -15.35
C GLU A 37 15.88 -33.30 -15.25
N SER A 38 14.59 -33.26 -15.62
CA SER A 38 14.02 -34.30 -16.51
C SER A 38 12.86 -33.78 -17.36
N VAL A 39 12.93 -34.04 -18.67
CA VAL A 39 11.93 -33.69 -19.70
C VAL A 39 11.06 -34.91 -19.99
N LYS A 40 9.73 -34.75 -20.07
CA LYS A 40 8.84 -35.72 -20.72
C LYS A 40 8.42 -35.23 -22.10
N ALA A 41 8.74 -36.02 -23.12
CA ALA A 41 8.36 -35.82 -24.51
C ALA A 41 6.89 -36.23 -24.76
N HIS A 42 6.17 -35.46 -25.58
CA HIS A 42 4.93 -35.92 -26.20
C HIS A 42 5.02 -35.86 -27.74
N ARG A 43 4.46 -36.89 -28.39
CA ARG A 43 4.67 -37.27 -29.79
C ARG A 43 3.76 -36.51 -30.77
N PRO A 44 4.07 -36.51 -32.08
CA PRO A 44 3.58 -35.55 -33.06
C PRO A 44 2.32 -36.04 -33.80
N GLY A 45 1.44 -35.10 -34.17
CA GLY A 45 0.41 -35.36 -35.16
C GLY A 45 -0.84 -34.50 -35.00
N GLN A 46 -0.82 -33.29 -35.57
CA GLN A 46 -1.96 -32.73 -36.32
C GLN A 46 -1.51 -31.46 -37.07
N THR A 47 -2.05 -31.33 -38.28
CA THR A 47 -1.68 -30.43 -39.38
C THR A 47 -1.79 -28.92 -39.09
N PRO A 48 -0.98 -28.07 -39.76
CA PRO A 48 -1.03 -26.62 -39.58
C PRO A 48 -2.20 -26.00 -40.37
N PHE A 49 -3.01 -25.17 -39.71
CA PHE A 49 -3.84 -24.20 -40.40
C PHE A 49 -3.00 -22.94 -40.66
N SER A 50 -2.81 -22.61 -41.94
CA SER A 50 -2.24 -21.35 -42.40
C SER A 50 -3.27 -20.24 -42.26
N VAL A 51 -2.96 -19.22 -41.45
CA VAL A 51 -3.65 -17.92 -41.51
C VAL A 51 -2.76 -16.95 -42.27
N ALA A 52 -3.37 -16.27 -43.25
CA ALA A 52 -2.71 -15.43 -44.24
C ALA A 52 -1.83 -14.34 -43.62
N THR A 53 -0.63 -14.20 -44.19
CA THR A 53 0.25 -13.04 -44.03
C THR A 53 -0.43 -11.81 -44.61
N ASN A 54 -0.85 -10.88 -43.75
CA ASN A 54 -1.13 -9.52 -44.20
C ASN A 54 0.19 -8.76 -44.43
N VAL A 55 0.17 -8.02 -45.52
CA VAL A 55 1.26 -7.26 -46.13
C VAL A 55 1.99 -6.38 -45.11
N ALA A 56 3.32 -6.42 -45.17
CA ALA A 56 4.21 -5.57 -44.41
C ALA A 56 3.95 -4.09 -44.73
N VAL A 57 3.37 -3.37 -43.78
CA VAL A 57 3.51 -1.90 -43.73
C VAL A 57 4.91 -1.64 -43.18
N SER A 58 5.75 -0.97 -43.96
CA SER A 58 7.06 -0.52 -43.52
C SER A 58 6.88 0.55 -42.42
N ASN A 59 6.76 0.12 -41.18
CA ASN A 59 6.99 1.01 -40.05
C ASN A 59 8.50 1.19 -39.92
N THR A 60 8.98 2.33 -40.38
CA THR A 60 10.30 2.88 -40.07
C THR A 60 10.39 3.08 -38.55
N HIS A 61 10.76 2.00 -37.85
CA HIS A 61 11.00 1.93 -36.40
C HIS A 61 12.31 2.65 -36.00
N GLU A 62 12.57 3.85 -36.53
CA GLU A 62 13.75 4.63 -36.14
C GLU A 62 13.48 5.48 -34.87
N HIS A 63 12.22 5.77 -34.55
CA HIS A 63 11.88 6.55 -33.34
C HIS A 63 11.90 5.73 -32.04
N TRP A 64 11.80 4.40 -32.12
CA TRP A 64 11.77 3.52 -30.94
C TRP A 64 13.15 3.12 -30.41
N LYS A 65 14.24 3.44 -31.14
CA LYS A 65 15.61 3.09 -30.75
C LYS A 65 16.31 4.16 -29.88
N LYS A 66 15.62 5.24 -29.49
CA LYS A 66 16.20 6.38 -28.75
C LYS A 66 15.57 6.69 -27.39
N ALA A 67 14.91 5.74 -26.72
CA ALA A 67 14.71 5.85 -25.28
C ALA A 67 15.98 5.35 -24.56
N ARG A 68 16.96 6.25 -24.34
CA ARG A 68 18.25 5.92 -23.70
C ARG A 68 18.17 5.81 -22.17
N THR A 69 17.06 6.23 -21.57
CA THR A 69 16.77 6.17 -20.13
C THR A 69 15.25 6.13 -19.95
N TRP A 70 14.73 5.20 -19.16
CA TRP A 70 13.29 5.08 -18.85
C TRP A 70 12.84 5.98 -17.69
N GLU A 71 13.72 6.86 -17.22
CA GLU A 71 13.45 7.75 -16.12
C GLU A 71 13.61 9.20 -16.59
N ALA A 72 12.62 10.03 -16.26
CA ALA A 72 13.01 11.13 -15.40
C ALA A 72 12.94 10.55 -13.98
N GLY A 73 13.92 10.87 -13.12
CA GLY A 73 13.89 10.50 -11.71
C GLY A 73 12.63 11.03 -11.00
N ASP A 74 12.62 11.08 -9.68
CA ASP A 74 11.56 11.80 -8.95
C ASP A 74 11.58 13.28 -9.38
N SER A 75 10.87 13.60 -10.45
CA SER A 75 10.82 14.90 -11.10
C SER A 75 9.44 15.45 -10.85
N VAL A 76 9.45 16.53 -10.08
CA VAL A 76 8.28 17.35 -9.74
C VAL A 76 7.61 17.93 -11.00
N ASP A 77 8.32 17.98 -12.13
CA ASP A 77 7.79 18.48 -13.42
C ASP A 77 6.65 17.63 -13.97
N PHE A 78 6.55 16.36 -13.54
CA PHE A 78 5.46 15.44 -13.92
C PHE A 78 4.44 15.24 -12.80
N ALA A 79 4.61 15.88 -11.64
CA ALA A 79 3.60 15.86 -10.59
C ALA A 79 2.45 16.81 -10.98
N LEU A 80 1.20 16.38 -10.77
CA LEU A 80 0.04 17.28 -10.95
C LEU A 80 0.08 18.49 -10.01
N ASP A 81 0.85 18.38 -8.93
CA ASP A 81 1.12 19.44 -7.95
C ASP A 81 2.62 19.50 -7.66
N HIS A 82 3.32 20.45 -8.30
CA HIS A 82 4.77 20.56 -8.24
C HIS A 82 5.28 21.19 -6.94
N SER A 83 4.45 22.01 -6.27
CA SER A 83 4.82 22.71 -5.03
C SER A 83 4.22 22.07 -3.77
N GLY A 84 3.23 21.19 -3.91
CA GLY A 84 2.44 20.66 -2.78
C GLY A 84 1.41 21.68 -2.27
N GLU A 85 1.49 22.92 -2.76
CA GLU A 85 0.59 23.99 -2.40
C GLU A 85 -0.81 23.76 -2.95
N LEU A 86 -1.02 23.00 -4.03
CA LEU A 86 -2.39 22.69 -4.46
C LEU A 86 -3.04 21.70 -3.50
N PHE A 87 -2.29 20.73 -2.96
CA PHE A 87 -2.78 19.81 -1.97
C PHE A 87 -3.05 20.50 -0.63
N ASP A 88 -2.10 21.32 -0.15
CA ASP A 88 -2.28 22.09 1.07
C ASP A 88 -3.35 23.17 0.90
N ALA A 89 -3.37 23.89 -0.21
CA ALA A 89 -4.46 24.81 -0.55
C ALA A 89 -5.77 24.09 -0.74
N GLU A 90 -5.82 22.81 -1.15
CA GLU A 90 -7.07 22.07 -1.16
C GLU A 90 -7.52 21.70 0.27
N LEU A 91 -6.59 21.25 1.12
CA LEU A 91 -6.88 20.97 2.52
C LEU A 91 -7.34 22.23 3.27
N ASP A 92 -6.81 23.38 2.85
CA ASP A 92 -7.18 24.70 3.33
C ASP A 92 -8.34 25.33 2.58
N ARG A 93 -8.64 24.90 1.34
CA ARG A 93 -9.74 25.42 0.52
C ARG A 93 -11.04 25.00 1.15
N GLU A 94 -11.93 25.98 1.20
CA GLU A 94 -13.24 25.76 1.72
C GLU A 94 -14.24 25.27 0.66
N ASP A 95 -13.86 25.18 -0.62
CA ASP A 95 -14.81 24.95 -1.71
C ASP A 95 -14.32 23.90 -2.71
N VAL A 96 -14.88 22.70 -2.61
CA VAL A 96 -15.10 21.83 -3.77
C VAL A 96 -16.53 21.31 -3.70
N PRO A 97 -17.47 21.86 -4.49
CA PRO A 97 -18.67 21.15 -4.85
C PRO A 97 -18.22 19.96 -5.71
N MET A 98 -18.23 18.77 -5.13
CA MET A 98 -18.09 17.56 -5.94
C MET A 98 -19.47 17.33 -6.56
N GLU A 99 -19.61 17.57 -7.87
CA GLU A 99 -20.84 17.28 -8.60
C GLU A 99 -21.22 15.81 -8.37
N SER A 100 -22.26 15.58 -7.59
CA SER A 100 -22.86 14.25 -7.47
C SER A 100 -23.67 13.99 -8.73
N SER A 101 -23.22 13.05 -9.56
CA SER A 101 -23.94 12.58 -10.75
C SER A 101 -25.16 11.70 -10.43
N ASP A 102 -25.47 11.48 -9.14
CA ASP A 102 -26.60 10.66 -8.73
C ASP A 102 -27.87 11.52 -8.55
N PRO A 103 -28.97 11.25 -9.27
CA PRO A 103 -30.24 11.89 -9.01
C PRO A 103 -30.74 11.54 -7.59
N PRO A 104 -31.45 12.46 -6.91
CA PRO A 104 -31.98 12.20 -5.57
C PRO A 104 -32.97 11.02 -5.63
N LEU A 105 -32.64 9.94 -4.92
CA LEU A 105 -33.55 8.81 -4.74
C LEU A 105 -34.79 9.27 -3.96
N ALA A 106 -35.97 8.95 -4.49
CA ALA A 106 -37.24 9.23 -3.85
C ALA A 106 -37.31 8.57 -2.46
N PRO A 107 -37.87 9.26 -1.44
CA PRO A 107 -37.97 8.70 -0.11
C PRO A 107 -38.92 7.50 -0.09
N LEU A 108 -38.39 6.34 0.35
CA LEU A 108 -39.22 5.16 0.63
C LEU A 108 -40.08 5.41 1.89
N PRO A 109 -41.34 4.96 1.91
CA PRO A 109 -42.18 5.06 3.09
C PRO A 109 -41.61 4.19 4.22
N THR A 110 -41.22 4.82 5.33
CA THR A 110 -40.68 4.14 6.51
C THR A 110 -41.77 3.87 7.52
N THR A 111 -41.88 2.61 7.95
CA THR A 111 -42.66 2.22 9.13
C THR A 111 -41.96 2.74 10.39
N LYS A 112 -42.72 3.37 11.28
CA LYS A 112 -42.22 4.00 12.52
C LYS A 112 -41.80 2.94 13.54
N THR A 113 -40.60 2.39 13.41
CA THR A 113 -39.93 1.75 14.55
C THR A 113 -39.39 2.85 15.46
N LYS A 114 -39.67 2.76 16.78
CA LYS A 114 -39.12 3.66 17.80
C LYS A 114 -37.60 3.47 17.91
N GLY A 115 -36.86 4.04 16.96
CA GLY A 115 -35.41 4.19 17.04
C GLY A 115 -35.08 5.15 18.18
N LYS A 116 -33.99 4.87 18.91
CA LYS A 116 -33.41 5.81 19.89
C LYS A 116 -33.32 7.20 19.24
N LYS A 117 -33.97 8.19 19.84
CA LYS A 117 -33.95 9.58 19.35
C LYS A 117 -32.50 10.02 19.20
N LYS A 118 -32.14 10.43 17.98
CA LYS A 118 -30.90 11.12 17.68
C LYS A 118 -30.82 12.34 18.61
N SER A 119 -29.70 12.52 19.28
CA SER A 119 -29.42 13.69 20.12
C SER A 119 -29.14 14.89 19.22
N GLU A 120 -30.15 15.37 18.50
CA GLU A 120 -30.05 16.62 17.75
C GLU A 120 -30.26 17.77 18.73
N THR A 121 -29.34 18.73 18.73
CA THR A 121 -29.44 19.92 19.58
C THR A 121 -30.40 20.89 18.90
N LEU A 122 -31.50 21.21 19.57
CA LEU A 122 -32.57 22.06 19.04
C LEU A 122 -32.79 23.26 19.94
N LYS A 123 -33.02 24.43 19.34
CA LYS A 123 -33.44 25.65 20.04
C LYS A 123 -34.86 26.01 19.63
N TRP A 124 -35.68 26.41 20.60
CA TRP A 124 -36.99 26.97 20.31
C TRP A 124 -36.85 28.43 19.87
N ASN A 125 -37.29 28.75 18.66
CA ASN A 125 -37.22 30.12 18.11
C ASN A 125 -38.52 30.92 18.28
N GLY A 126 -39.51 30.38 19.01
CA GLY A 126 -40.84 30.97 19.17
C GLY A 126 -41.92 30.32 18.30
N THR A 127 -41.55 29.66 17.20
CA THR A 127 -42.50 29.03 16.27
C THR A 127 -42.23 27.55 16.05
N TYR A 128 -40.97 27.15 15.90
CA TYR A 128 -40.56 25.77 15.77
C TYR A 128 -39.20 25.53 16.44
N PHE A 129 -38.84 24.25 16.57
CA PHE A 129 -37.51 23.86 17.01
C PHE A 129 -36.55 23.89 15.84
N GLU A 130 -35.59 24.80 15.86
CA GLU A 130 -34.52 24.88 14.87
C GLU A 130 -33.29 24.12 15.33
N SER A 131 -32.61 23.46 14.39
CA SER A 131 -31.32 22.81 14.65
C SER A 131 -30.25 23.86 14.91
N VAL A 132 -29.52 23.70 16.01
CA VAL A 132 -28.50 24.66 16.48
C VAL A 132 -27.27 23.90 16.95
N SER A 133 -26.07 24.45 16.76
CA SER A 133 -24.87 23.83 17.32
C SER A 133 -24.72 24.16 18.81
N LEU A 134 -24.01 23.32 19.56
CA LEU A 134 -23.65 23.65 20.95
C LEU A 134 -22.76 24.89 21.04
N LYS A 135 -21.96 25.14 19.99
CA LYS A 135 -21.16 26.35 19.84
C LYS A 135 -22.04 27.60 19.78
N ASP A 136 -23.13 27.58 19.01
CA ASP A 136 -24.08 28.71 18.91
C ASP A 136 -24.86 28.94 20.21
N LEU A 137 -25.06 27.90 21.01
CA LEU A 137 -25.60 28.00 22.36
C LEU A 137 -24.57 28.51 23.39
N GLY A 138 -23.32 28.75 22.98
CA GLY A 138 -22.26 29.33 23.82
C GLY A 138 -21.38 28.32 24.55
N LEU A 139 -21.48 27.02 24.24
CA LEU A 139 -20.60 26.01 24.84
C LEU A 139 -19.15 26.22 24.39
N LYS A 140 -18.24 26.35 25.36
CA LYS A 140 -16.79 26.45 25.14
C LYS A 140 -16.10 25.32 25.90
N VAL A 141 -15.30 24.52 25.20
CA VAL A 141 -14.58 23.38 25.80
C VAL A 141 -13.12 23.78 26.04
N GLN A 142 -12.74 23.96 27.30
CA GLN A 142 -11.36 24.29 27.65
C GLN A 142 -10.51 23.03 27.86
N LEU A 143 -9.27 23.03 27.35
CA LEU A 143 -8.39 21.86 27.38
C LEU A 143 -7.29 21.95 28.45
N ASN A 144 -6.61 20.82 28.65
CA ASN A 144 -5.36 20.66 29.42
C ASN A 144 -5.39 20.92 30.93
N HIS A 145 -6.50 21.37 31.51
CA HIS A 145 -6.68 21.48 32.97
C HIS A 145 -7.67 20.45 33.52
N ALA A 146 -7.35 19.87 34.69
CA ALA A 146 -8.24 18.96 35.41
C ALA A 146 -9.52 19.65 35.89
N SER A 147 -9.44 20.95 36.22
CA SER A 147 -10.58 21.79 36.57
C SER A 147 -11.51 22.09 35.38
N MET A 148 -11.14 21.70 34.17
CA MET A 148 -11.81 22.08 32.91
C MET A 148 -11.86 23.61 32.70
N THR A 149 -11.01 24.35 33.40
CA THR A 149 -10.90 25.80 33.35
C THR A 149 -9.44 26.22 33.31
N CYS A 150 -9.11 27.13 32.40
CA CYS A 150 -7.80 27.70 32.16
C CYS A 150 -7.85 29.20 32.48
N SER A 151 -6.82 29.71 33.15
CA SER A 151 -6.66 31.14 33.42
C SER A 151 -6.24 31.95 32.19
N ASN A 152 -5.62 31.30 31.19
CA ASN A 152 -5.21 31.92 29.93
C ASN A 152 -5.68 31.11 28.71
N PRO A 153 -7.00 31.09 28.42
CA PRO A 153 -7.54 30.32 27.31
C PRO A 153 -7.26 30.99 25.95
N ILE A 154 -6.71 30.23 25.01
CA ILE A 154 -6.50 30.64 23.61
C ILE A 154 -7.62 30.03 22.75
N PRO A 155 -8.38 30.82 21.98
CA PRO A 155 -9.46 30.30 21.15
C PRO A 155 -8.94 29.42 19.99
N CYS A 156 -9.73 28.44 19.57
CA CYS A 156 -9.49 27.68 18.34
C CYS A 156 -9.85 28.48 17.09
N HIS A 157 -9.57 27.90 15.93
CA HIS A 157 -10.05 28.43 14.65
C HIS A 157 -11.58 28.53 14.62
N GLU A 158 -12.13 29.58 14.03
CA GLU A 158 -13.57 29.87 14.05
C GLU A 158 -14.40 28.78 13.34
N SER A 159 -13.85 28.22 12.25
CA SER A 159 -14.44 27.14 11.46
C SER A 159 -13.99 25.73 11.85
N LEU A 160 -13.57 25.53 13.11
CA LEU A 160 -13.18 24.21 13.59
C LEU A 160 -14.35 23.21 13.53
N LEU A 161 -14.14 22.13 12.77
CA LEU A 161 -15.06 21.01 12.66
C LEU A 161 -14.49 19.75 13.31
N VAL A 162 -15.35 19.01 14.01
CA VAL A 162 -15.04 17.71 14.61
C VAL A 162 -15.89 16.63 13.95
N LEU A 163 -15.22 15.70 13.29
CA LEU A 163 -15.83 14.51 12.69
C LEU A 163 -16.01 13.43 13.77
N HIS A 164 -17.26 12.99 13.95
CA HIS A 164 -17.61 11.93 14.90
C HIS A 164 -18.49 10.86 14.24
N THR A 165 -18.70 9.75 14.96
CA THR A 165 -19.49 8.60 14.51
C THR A 165 -20.96 8.91 14.22
N ASN A 166 -21.46 10.05 14.71
CA ASN A 166 -22.84 10.50 14.55
C ASN A 166 -22.99 11.73 13.63
N GLY A 167 -21.92 12.20 12.99
CA GLY A 167 -21.95 13.38 12.12
C GLY A 167 -20.77 14.33 12.33
N VAL A 168 -20.86 15.48 11.68
CA VAL A 168 -19.91 16.60 11.73
C VAL A 168 -20.43 17.66 12.68
N HIS A 169 -19.57 18.12 13.59
CA HIS A 169 -19.94 19.08 14.63
C HIS A 169 -19.08 20.34 14.56
N GLU A 170 -19.71 21.49 14.62
CA GLU A 170 -19.04 22.74 14.95
C GLU A 170 -18.78 22.83 16.45
N VAL A 171 -17.52 23.01 16.84
CA VAL A 171 -17.10 22.99 18.26
C VAL A 171 -16.22 24.20 18.55
N ASN A 172 -16.50 24.89 19.66
CA ASN A 172 -15.63 25.94 20.18
C ASN A 172 -14.70 25.36 21.25
N ILE A 173 -13.43 25.19 20.88
CA ILE A 173 -12.36 24.71 21.76
C ILE A 173 -11.52 25.89 22.22
N GLN A 174 -11.13 25.88 23.49
CA GLN A 174 -10.14 26.81 24.03
C GLN A 174 -8.91 26.05 24.51
N TYR A 175 -7.79 26.28 23.84
CA TYR A 175 -6.50 25.73 24.23
C TYR A 175 -6.00 26.39 25.51
N CYS A 176 -5.26 25.65 26.31
CA CYS A 176 -4.48 26.19 27.41
C CYS A 176 -3.29 26.97 26.86
N GLY A 177 -3.21 28.27 27.16
CA GLY A 177 -2.08 29.14 26.84
C GLY A 177 -1.20 29.47 28.04
N CYS A 178 -1.28 28.70 29.13
CA CYS A 178 -0.38 28.88 30.27
C CYS A 178 1.08 28.63 29.86
N GLU A 179 2.03 29.18 30.62
CA GLU A 179 3.48 29.07 30.32
C GLU A 179 3.97 27.62 30.21
N ARG A 180 3.39 26.70 30.99
CA ARG A 180 3.66 25.25 30.93
C ARG A 180 2.65 24.48 30.07
N GLY A 181 1.94 25.17 29.19
CA GLY A 181 0.96 24.59 28.27
C GLY A 181 1.65 23.77 27.19
N GLU A 182 1.03 22.66 26.80
CA GLU A 182 1.48 21.85 25.66
C GLU A 182 1.10 22.52 24.34
N SER A 183 1.69 22.05 23.23
CA SER A 183 1.24 22.44 21.89
C SER A 183 -0.24 22.10 21.65
N GLN A 184 -0.91 22.88 20.80
CA GLN A 184 -2.34 22.73 20.52
C GLN A 184 -2.73 21.31 20.07
N HIS A 185 -1.94 20.71 19.18
CA HIS A 185 -2.19 19.35 18.69
C HIS A 185 -2.04 18.30 19.80
N ILE A 186 -1.10 18.44 20.74
CA ILE A 186 -0.98 17.54 21.89
C ILE A 186 -2.19 17.67 22.81
N GLN A 187 -2.67 18.89 23.05
CA GLN A 187 -3.87 19.12 23.87
C GLN A 187 -5.11 18.44 23.29
N LEU A 188 -5.26 18.46 21.95
CA LEU A 188 -6.34 17.74 21.25
C LEU A 188 -6.19 16.23 21.37
N LEU A 189 -4.99 15.70 21.15
CA LEU A 189 -4.71 14.27 21.25
C LEU A 189 -4.99 13.74 22.66
N ARG A 190 -4.65 14.50 23.71
CA ARG A 190 -5.01 14.18 25.12
C ARG A 190 -6.52 14.10 25.34
N ARG A 191 -7.31 14.78 24.53
CA ARG A 191 -8.78 14.76 24.53
C ARG A 191 -9.38 13.85 23.45
N ARG A 192 -8.56 12.94 22.87
CA ARG A 192 -8.97 11.99 21.83
C ARG A 192 -9.52 12.65 20.55
N LEU A 193 -9.06 13.87 20.29
CA LEU A 193 -9.28 14.56 19.04
C LEU A 193 -7.99 14.47 18.24
N TYR A 194 -8.07 13.79 17.11
CA TYR A 194 -6.96 13.66 16.18
C TYR A 194 -7.06 14.83 15.18
N PRO A 195 -6.07 15.74 15.13
CA PRO A 195 -6.12 16.87 14.21
C PRO A 195 -5.62 16.49 12.81
N ALA A 196 -6.21 17.08 11.77
CA ALA A 196 -5.80 16.86 10.37
C ALA A 196 -4.51 17.62 9.97
N SER A 197 -4.11 18.60 10.78
CA SER A 197 -2.94 19.47 10.61
C SER A 197 -2.36 19.83 11.99
N GLN A 198 -1.14 20.36 12.04
CA GLN A 198 -0.46 20.69 13.31
C GLN A 198 -0.33 22.19 13.57
N LEU A 199 -0.33 23.02 12.53
CA LEU A 199 -0.15 24.47 12.60
C LEU A 199 -1.48 25.21 12.73
N VAL A 200 -2.33 25.12 11.71
CA VAL A 200 -3.68 25.72 11.70
C VAL A 200 -4.72 24.61 11.68
N ILE A 201 -5.31 24.33 12.84
CA ILE A 201 -6.19 23.18 13.04
C ILE A 201 -7.64 23.59 12.76
N LYS A 202 -8.16 23.21 11.58
CA LYS A 202 -9.55 23.46 11.17
C LYS A 202 -10.43 22.21 11.21
N THR A 203 -9.83 21.02 11.18
CA THR A 203 -10.57 19.75 11.19
C THR A 203 -9.93 18.77 12.16
N CYS A 204 -10.75 18.14 12.99
CA CYS A 204 -10.36 17.00 13.82
C CYS A 204 -11.28 15.81 13.57
N ALA A 205 -10.80 14.60 13.81
CA ALA A 205 -11.62 13.41 13.95
C ALA A 205 -11.48 12.86 15.37
N THR A 206 -12.58 12.37 15.92
CA THR A 206 -12.53 11.62 17.19
C THR A 206 -11.80 10.29 17.01
N PHE A 207 -11.11 9.82 18.05
CA PHE A 207 -10.47 8.49 18.02
C PHE A 207 -11.50 7.37 17.80
N GLU A 208 -12.71 7.54 18.33
CA GLU A 208 -13.83 6.62 18.13
C GLU A 208 -14.17 6.49 16.64
N LEU A 209 -14.22 7.61 15.91
CA LEU A 209 -14.46 7.60 14.47
C LEU A 209 -13.32 6.91 13.72
N LEU A 210 -12.07 7.28 13.98
CA LEU A 210 -10.91 6.69 13.29
C LEU A 210 -10.79 5.18 13.54
N ASN A 211 -11.06 4.72 14.77
CA ASN A 211 -11.09 3.31 15.12
C ASN A 211 -12.22 2.57 14.40
N MET A 212 -13.42 3.16 14.32
CA MET A 212 -14.55 2.59 13.58
C MET A 212 -14.20 2.44 12.09
N LEU A 213 -13.70 3.50 11.46
CA LEU A 213 -13.33 3.51 10.04
C LEU A 213 -12.19 2.54 9.73
N HIS A 214 -11.20 2.40 10.62
CA HIS A 214 -10.14 1.40 10.48
C HIS A 214 -10.74 -0.01 10.43
N LYS A 215 -11.59 -0.39 11.39
CA LYS A 215 -12.22 -1.71 11.41
C LYS A 215 -13.13 -1.95 10.22
N GLN A 216 -13.90 -0.95 9.80
CA GLN A 216 -14.79 -1.06 8.64
C GLN A 216 -14.00 -1.27 7.35
N ALA A 217 -12.87 -0.57 7.17
CA ALA A 217 -12.01 -0.76 6.00
C ALA A 217 -11.39 -2.17 5.90
N LEU A 218 -11.24 -2.87 7.03
CA LEU A 218 -10.77 -4.26 7.06
C LEU A 218 -11.90 -5.28 6.87
N ALA A 219 -13.13 -4.92 7.25
CA ALA A 219 -14.27 -5.83 7.27
C ALA A 219 -15.16 -5.74 6.01
N THR A 220 -15.10 -4.63 5.27
CA THR A 220 -15.96 -4.40 4.09
C THR A 220 -15.13 -4.07 2.85
N LYS A 221 -15.81 -4.05 1.69
CA LYS A 221 -15.25 -3.60 0.41
C LYS A 221 -15.66 -2.16 0.05
N ALA A 222 -16.19 -1.41 1.01
CA ALA A 222 -16.66 -0.05 0.77
C ALA A 222 -15.49 0.92 0.68
N ALA A 223 -15.62 1.96 -0.15
CA ALA A 223 -14.60 2.99 -0.25
C ALA A 223 -14.66 3.90 1.00
N THR A 224 -13.52 4.49 1.37
CA THR A 224 -13.49 5.52 2.42
C THR A 224 -14.45 6.69 2.11
N TYR A 225 -14.64 6.97 0.82
CA TYR A 225 -15.60 7.97 0.34
C TYR A 225 -17.04 7.66 0.76
N ASP A 226 -17.48 6.41 0.66
CA ASP A 226 -18.83 6.01 1.05
C ASP A 226 -19.06 6.16 2.56
N PHE A 227 -18.04 5.81 3.36
CA PHE A 227 -18.10 6.03 4.80
C PHE A 227 -18.18 7.52 5.15
N TYR A 228 -17.43 8.35 4.44
CA TYR A 228 -17.50 9.79 4.64
C TYR A 228 -18.86 10.37 4.25
N ARG A 229 -19.44 9.96 3.11
CA ARG A 229 -20.82 10.33 2.73
C ARG A 229 -21.85 9.89 3.76
N ALA A 230 -21.63 8.76 4.43
CA ALA A 230 -22.50 8.32 5.52
C ALA A 230 -22.43 9.30 6.70
N ILE A 231 -21.25 9.81 7.05
CA ILE A 231 -21.07 10.84 8.10
C ILE A 231 -21.74 12.16 7.69
N GLU A 232 -21.63 12.57 6.42
CA GLU A 232 -22.32 13.75 5.90
C GLU A 232 -23.84 13.59 6.01
N LYS A 233 -24.39 12.44 5.59
CA LYS A 233 -25.82 12.13 5.71
C LYS A 233 -26.28 11.99 7.17
N LEU A 234 -25.41 11.58 8.08
CA LEU A 234 -25.68 11.61 9.52
C LEU A 234 -25.70 13.04 10.06
N THR A 235 -25.05 13.99 9.41
CA THR A 235 -25.12 15.41 9.77
C THR A 235 -26.39 16.03 9.19
N ASP A 236 -26.54 15.95 7.88
CA ASP A 236 -27.75 16.36 7.17
C ASP A 236 -28.05 15.39 6.02
N ASN A 237 -29.18 14.71 6.12
CA ASN A 237 -29.65 13.79 5.07
C ASN A 237 -30.55 14.48 4.04
N THR A 238 -30.93 15.75 4.27
CA THR A 238 -31.81 16.49 3.37
C THR A 238 -31.06 17.18 2.23
N GLY A 239 -29.74 17.36 2.38
CA GLY A 239 -28.90 18.08 1.43
C GLY A 239 -29.03 19.60 1.54
N THR A 240 -29.81 20.12 2.49
CA THR A 240 -30.09 21.56 2.64
C THR A 240 -29.01 22.31 3.43
N ARG A 241 -28.30 21.59 4.30
CA ARG A 241 -27.26 22.07 5.22
C ARG A 241 -26.04 21.15 5.18
N THR A 242 -25.69 20.68 3.99
CA THR A 242 -24.51 19.83 3.80
C THR A 242 -23.25 20.62 4.15
N PRO A 243 -22.46 20.20 5.15
CA PRO A 243 -21.21 20.87 5.49
C PRO A 243 -20.21 20.73 4.34
N LYS A 244 -19.28 21.68 4.26
CA LYS A 244 -18.15 21.62 3.30
C LYS A 244 -17.39 20.32 3.47
N SER A 245 -17.03 19.69 2.35
CA SER A 245 -16.42 18.36 2.36
C SER A 245 -15.08 18.37 3.11
N ARG A 246 -14.95 17.52 4.13
CA ARG A 246 -13.71 17.25 4.88
C ARG A 246 -13.14 15.88 4.55
N TYR A 247 -13.49 15.32 3.39
CA TYR A 247 -13.05 14.01 2.95
C TYR A 247 -11.52 13.87 2.93
N ARG A 248 -10.81 14.82 2.31
CA ARG A 248 -9.34 14.76 2.20
C ARG A 248 -8.66 14.85 3.56
N ALA A 249 -9.15 15.73 4.43
CA ALA A 249 -8.67 15.84 5.81
C ALA A 249 -8.91 14.54 6.59
N LEU A 250 -10.09 13.93 6.45
CA LEU A 250 -10.38 12.63 7.06
C LEU A 250 -9.47 11.53 6.51
N PHE A 251 -9.25 11.49 5.21
CA PHE A 251 -8.40 10.50 4.56
C PHE A 251 -6.96 10.58 5.08
N ARG A 252 -6.39 11.79 5.19
CA ARG A 252 -5.08 12.02 5.81
C ARG A 252 -5.03 11.48 7.24
N MET A 253 -6.03 11.81 8.07
CA MET A 253 -6.09 11.31 9.45
C MET A 253 -6.20 9.79 9.52
N ILE A 254 -6.94 9.14 8.61
CA ILE A 254 -7.05 7.67 8.54
C ILE A 254 -5.70 7.04 8.20
N LEU A 255 -4.97 7.59 7.22
CA LEU A 255 -3.64 7.08 6.84
C LEU A 255 -2.67 7.15 8.02
N GLN A 256 -2.60 8.31 8.67
CA GLN A 256 -1.76 8.51 9.86
C GLN A 256 -2.19 7.60 11.01
N TRP A 257 -3.50 7.47 11.27
CA TRP A 257 -4.03 6.59 12.29
C TRP A 257 -3.63 5.13 12.08
N ARG A 258 -3.74 4.63 10.84
CA ARG A 258 -3.33 3.25 10.50
C ARG A 258 -1.85 3.03 10.75
N HIS A 259 -1.01 3.98 10.33
CA HIS A 259 0.43 3.93 10.59
C HIS A 259 0.75 3.93 12.11
N LEU A 260 0.11 4.81 12.88
CA LEU A 260 0.26 4.86 14.34
C LEU A 260 -0.20 3.57 15.02
N MET A 261 -1.31 2.97 14.57
CA MET A 261 -1.76 1.68 15.11
C MET A 261 -0.76 0.57 14.81
N MET A 262 -0.16 0.56 13.62
CA MET A 262 0.88 -0.40 13.25
C MET A 262 2.11 -0.28 14.18
N LEU A 263 2.61 0.94 14.39
CA LEU A 263 3.72 1.20 15.32
C LEU A 263 3.37 0.83 16.77
N LYS A 264 2.14 1.13 17.21
CA LYS A 264 1.67 0.80 18.55
C LYS A 264 1.57 -0.71 18.77
N TRP A 265 1.02 -1.46 17.80
CA TRP A 265 0.91 -2.91 17.89
C TRP A 265 2.28 -3.59 17.89
N ALA A 266 3.26 -3.04 17.17
CA ALA A 266 4.64 -3.51 17.21
C ALA A 266 5.43 -3.01 18.43
N GLY A 267 4.81 -2.26 19.35
CA GLY A 267 5.46 -1.79 20.57
C GLY A 267 6.58 -0.77 20.36
N ARG A 268 6.66 -0.14 19.17
CA ARG A 268 7.78 0.76 18.80
C ARG A 268 7.89 2.01 19.67
N ALA A 269 6.82 2.39 20.36
CA ALA A 269 6.83 3.49 21.33
C ALA A 269 7.62 3.18 22.62
N HIS A 270 7.90 1.90 22.90
CA HIS A 270 8.70 1.46 24.05
C HIS A 270 10.15 1.13 23.69
N ASP A 271 10.49 1.16 22.40
CA ASP A 271 11.85 0.96 21.93
C ASP A 271 12.67 2.25 22.21
N PRO A 272 13.87 2.15 22.83
CA PRO A 272 14.72 3.32 23.07
C PRO A 272 15.09 4.11 21.81
N GLY A 273 15.21 3.43 20.66
CA GLY A 273 15.45 4.05 19.36
C GLY A 273 14.17 4.56 18.66
N GLY A 274 13.01 4.33 19.26
CA GLY A 274 11.72 4.81 18.77
C GLY A 274 11.28 4.21 17.42
N PRO A 275 10.31 4.85 16.76
CA PRO A 275 9.82 4.44 15.44
C PRO A 275 10.90 4.48 14.34
N ASP A 276 11.83 5.43 14.40
CA ASP A 276 12.84 5.62 13.35
C ASP A 276 13.90 4.51 13.34
N ALA A 277 14.15 3.87 14.48
CA ALA A 277 15.02 2.70 14.59
C ALA A 277 14.37 1.38 14.12
N THR A 278 13.16 1.43 13.55
CA THR A 278 12.46 0.23 13.09
C THR A 278 13.16 -0.34 11.87
N GLU A 279 13.68 -1.56 11.99
CA GLU A 279 14.31 -2.25 10.86
C GLU A 279 13.33 -2.56 9.73
N PRO A 280 13.81 -2.69 8.47
CA PRO A 280 12.95 -3.05 7.35
C PRO A 280 12.31 -4.44 7.55
N GLY A 281 10.98 -4.48 7.50
CA GLY A 281 10.16 -5.65 7.83
C GLY A 281 9.92 -5.89 9.33
N GLY A 282 10.44 -5.03 10.21
CA GLY A 282 10.42 -5.20 11.66
C GLY A 282 9.03 -5.16 12.31
N ILE A 283 8.02 -4.60 11.64
CA ILE A 283 6.63 -4.55 12.15
C ILE A 283 5.68 -5.49 11.41
N ALA A 284 6.21 -6.32 10.51
CA ALA A 284 5.43 -7.37 9.85
C ALA A 284 5.09 -8.50 10.83
N VAL A 285 3.85 -9.00 10.77
CA VAL A 285 3.48 -10.19 11.54
C VAL A 285 4.11 -11.41 10.88
N LYS A 286 5.08 -12.02 11.56
CA LYS A 286 5.76 -13.22 11.05
C LYS A 286 4.78 -14.40 11.01
N CYS A 287 4.78 -15.12 9.89
CA CYS A 287 3.95 -16.29 9.69
C CYS A 287 4.22 -17.37 10.78
N PRO A 288 3.19 -17.86 11.50
CA PRO A 288 3.36 -18.90 12.51
C PRO A 288 3.67 -20.28 11.90
N SER A 289 3.23 -20.52 10.66
CA SER A 289 3.42 -21.78 9.93
C SER A 289 4.80 -21.89 9.26
N CYS A 290 5.51 -20.76 9.08
CA CYS A 290 6.86 -20.77 8.56
C CYS A 290 7.83 -21.37 9.59
N PRO A 291 8.76 -22.25 9.17
CA PRO A 291 9.79 -22.79 10.05
C PRO A 291 10.79 -21.70 10.46
N ARG A 292 10.96 -21.51 11.77
CA ARG A 292 11.83 -20.49 12.37
C ARG A 292 12.74 -21.16 13.42
N PRO A 293 14.03 -21.36 13.10
CA PRO A 293 15.01 -21.90 14.04
C PRO A 293 15.00 -21.13 15.37
N GLY A 294 15.04 -21.86 16.49
CA GLY A 294 15.01 -21.27 17.84
C GLY A 294 13.64 -20.75 18.31
N VAL A 295 12.60 -20.78 17.46
CA VAL A 295 11.25 -20.31 17.81
C VAL A 295 10.24 -21.45 17.81
N ASN A 296 10.03 -22.08 16.65
CA ASN A 296 9.00 -23.12 16.46
C ASN A 296 9.55 -24.41 15.83
N LEU A 297 10.88 -24.58 15.83
CA LEU A 297 11.56 -25.81 15.41
C LEU A 297 12.21 -26.51 16.61
N PRO A 298 12.26 -27.86 16.62
CA PRO A 298 13.08 -28.62 17.57
C PRO A 298 14.55 -28.21 17.53
N LYS A 299 15.34 -28.45 18.59
CA LYS A 299 16.76 -28.03 18.63
C LYS A 299 17.66 -28.78 17.63
N ASP A 300 17.27 -29.98 17.25
CA ASP A 300 17.99 -30.93 16.38
C ASP A 300 17.36 -31.05 14.98
N TRP A 301 16.54 -30.05 14.60
CA TRP A 301 15.87 -30.00 13.31
C TRP A 301 16.85 -30.09 12.11
N ASP A 302 18.07 -29.58 12.27
CA ASP A 302 19.16 -29.56 11.31
C ASP A 302 19.81 -30.94 11.09
N LYS A 303 19.69 -31.83 12.08
CA LYS A 303 20.22 -33.20 12.05
C LYS A 303 19.20 -34.22 11.53
N ALA A 304 18.04 -33.76 11.08
CA ALA A 304 16.99 -34.62 10.59
C ALA A 304 17.47 -35.51 9.42
N PRO A 305 17.11 -36.81 9.41
CA PRO A 305 17.34 -37.68 8.27
C PRO A 305 16.79 -37.06 6.98
N ALA A 306 17.43 -37.33 5.84
CA ALA A 306 17.03 -36.75 4.56
C ALA A 306 15.54 -36.94 4.24
N GLU A 307 15.01 -38.11 4.59
CA GLU A 307 13.60 -38.48 4.42
C GLU A 307 12.64 -37.65 5.28
N SER A 308 13.09 -36.99 6.35
CA SER A 308 12.26 -36.18 7.26
C SER A 308 12.53 -34.67 7.16
N ARG A 309 13.53 -34.23 6.38
CA ARG A 309 13.86 -32.81 6.20
C ARG A 309 12.70 -31.97 5.66
N PHE A 310 11.79 -32.59 4.90
CA PHE A 310 10.59 -31.94 4.36
C PHE A 310 9.65 -31.38 5.46
N LEU A 311 9.73 -31.91 6.69
CA LEU A 311 8.94 -31.40 7.81
C LEU A 311 9.33 -29.95 8.17
N TYR A 312 10.63 -29.63 8.02
CA TYR A 312 11.22 -28.35 8.40
C TYR A 312 11.43 -27.40 7.23
N MET A 313 10.95 -27.76 6.03
CA MET A 313 11.11 -26.92 4.85
C MET A 313 10.14 -25.74 4.84
N MET A 314 10.62 -24.62 4.31
CA MET A 314 9.78 -23.46 4.04
C MET A 314 9.11 -23.61 2.68
N PHE A 315 7.82 -23.28 2.60
CA PHE A 315 7.10 -23.17 1.34
C PHE A 315 6.99 -21.70 0.98
N SER A 316 7.67 -21.29 -0.08
CA SER A 316 7.62 -19.94 -0.62
C SER A 316 6.89 -19.96 -1.95
N CYS A 317 5.75 -19.26 -2.02
CA CYS A 317 4.98 -19.09 -3.24
C CYS A 317 5.17 -17.67 -3.78
N MET A 318 5.40 -17.54 -5.07
CA MET A 318 5.53 -16.25 -5.76
C MET A 318 4.39 -16.07 -6.74
N ASP A 319 3.85 -14.86 -6.79
CA ASP A 319 2.77 -14.48 -7.71
C ASP A 319 2.80 -12.96 -7.96
N ALA A 320 2.15 -12.51 -9.03
CA ALA A 320 1.99 -11.10 -9.33
C ALA A 320 0.56 -10.69 -9.64
N ASN A 321 0.27 -9.43 -9.34
CA ASN A 321 -1.00 -8.81 -9.58
C ASN A 321 -0.86 -7.58 -10.48
N PHE A 322 -1.30 -7.72 -11.73
CA PHE A 322 -1.30 -6.65 -12.73
C PHE A 322 -2.54 -5.75 -12.71
N ARG A 323 -3.51 -6.01 -11.83
CA ARG A 323 -4.67 -5.13 -11.64
C ARG A 323 -4.33 -3.96 -10.73
N LEU A 324 -3.36 -4.12 -9.82
CA LEU A 324 -2.90 -3.08 -8.93
C LEU A 324 -1.83 -2.22 -9.61
N LYS A 325 -2.29 -1.29 -10.46
CA LYS A 325 -1.44 -0.37 -11.22
C LYS A 325 -1.30 0.95 -10.50
N ASN A 326 -0.11 1.55 -10.56
CA ASN A 326 0.14 2.89 -10.04
C ASN A 326 0.32 3.87 -11.21
N GLN A 327 -0.56 4.85 -11.31
CA GLN A 327 -0.48 5.91 -12.30
C GLN A 327 0.52 6.99 -11.87
N LYS A 328 1.21 7.60 -12.82
CA LYS A 328 2.17 8.68 -12.55
C LYS A 328 1.43 10.00 -12.26
N VAL A 329 0.87 10.14 -11.05
CA VAL A 329 0.02 11.27 -10.62
C VAL A 329 0.74 12.22 -9.64
N SER A 330 1.60 11.67 -8.77
CA SER A 330 2.35 12.42 -7.73
C SER A 330 3.79 11.92 -7.64
N SER A 331 4.70 12.69 -7.01
CA SER A 331 6.10 12.30 -6.75
C SER A 331 6.28 11.77 -5.31
N TRP A 332 7.37 11.03 -5.07
CA TRP A 332 7.69 10.55 -3.71
C TRP A 332 8.04 11.69 -2.75
N SER A 333 8.67 12.74 -3.28
CA SER A 333 8.95 14.00 -2.58
C SER A 333 7.68 14.72 -2.10
N GLN A 334 6.59 14.65 -2.87
CA GLN A 334 5.33 15.35 -2.56
C GLN A 334 4.38 14.50 -1.70
N ASP A 335 4.35 13.18 -1.93
CA ASP A 335 3.51 12.25 -1.17
C ASP A 335 4.36 11.08 -0.63
N PRO A 336 5.18 11.34 0.42
CA PRO A 336 5.97 10.29 1.03
C PRO A 336 5.04 9.31 1.75
N GLY A 337 5.19 8.02 1.44
CA GLY A 337 4.45 6.98 2.13
C GLY A 337 4.79 6.93 3.63
N LEU A 338 3.81 6.57 4.46
CA LEU A 338 4.04 6.38 5.90
C LEU A 338 4.52 4.96 6.18
N GLY A 339 5.72 4.83 6.75
CA GLY A 339 6.28 3.53 7.15
C GLY A 339 6.62 2.61 5.98
N VAL A 340 7.02 3.16 4.83
CA VAL A 340 7.47 2.38 3.67
C VAL A 340 8.65 1.49 4.06
N GLY A 341 8.61 0.21 3.70
CA GLY A 341 9.67 -0.75 4.06
C GLY A 341 9.55 -1.35 5.47
N LEU A 342 8.68 -0.84 6.35
CA LEU A 342 8.67 -1.29 7.75
C LEU A 342 7.98 -2.65 7.93
N ALA A 343 7.05 -3.01 7.04
CA ALA A 343 6.22 -4.22 7.15
C ALA A 343 6.40 -5.17 5.95
N TYR A 344 5.35 -5.33 5.13
CA TYR A 344 5.33 -6.32 4.04
C TYR A 344 5.88 -5.77 2.72
N THR A 345 5.76 -4.47 2.47
CA THR A 345 6.21 -3.81 1.24
C THR A 345 7.67 -3.42 1.33
N LEU A 346 8.45 -3.71 0.29
CA LEU A 346 9.86 -3.36 0.16
C LEU A 346 10.16 -1.88 0.40
N ALA A 347 11.37 -1.63 0.90
CA ALA A 347 11.95 -0.30 0.89
C ALA A 347 12.27 0.09 -0.58
N PRO A 348 11.79 1.24 -1.08
CA PRO A 348 11.84 1.56 -2.50
C PRO A 348 13.27 1.83 -2.98
N VAL A 349 14.08 2.55 -2.21
CA VAL A 349 15.40 3.01 -2.69
C VAL A 349 16.35 1.85 -3.06
N PRO A 350 16.59 0.84 -2.19
CA PRO A 350 17.48 -0.27 -2.55
C PRO A 350 16.90 -1.13 -3.68
N TYR A 351 15.58 -1.31 -3.67
CA TYR A 351 14.88 -2.12 -4.66
C TYR A 351 14.93 -1.50 -6.06
N GLU A 352 14.57 -0.21 -6.16
CA GLU A 352 14.55 0.49 -7.44
C GLU A 352 15.96 0.62 -8.00
N THR A 353 16.95 0.98 -7.18
CA THR A 353 18.36 1.05 -7.61
C THR A 353 18.82 -0.27 -8.22
N PHE A 354 18.45 -1.40 -7.62
CA PHE A 354 18.76 -2.73 -8.15
C PHE A 354 18.06 -2.99 -9.49
N VAL A 355 16.75 -2.79 -9.56
CA VAL A 355 15.96 -3.03 -10.78
C VAL A 355 16.44 -2.14 -11.94
N ASP A 356 16.78 -0.89 -11.66
CA ASP A 356 17.25 0.05 -12.67
C ASP A 356 18.66 -0.27 -13.18
N SER A 357 19.51 -0.84 -12.33
CA SER A 357 20.83 -1.34 -12.73
C SER A 357 20.74 -2.45 -13.79
N LEU A 358 19.66 -3.25 -13.76
CA LEU A 358 19.40 -4.36 -14.68
C LEU A 358 18.45 -3.96 -15.83
N SER A 359 18.08 -2.69 -15.94
CA SER A 359 17.08 -2.20 -16.91
C SER A 359 17.45 -2.43 -18.39
N LYS A 360 18.75 -2.57 -18.68
CA LYS A 360 19.32 -2.75 -20.02
C LYS A 360 19.47 -4.22 -20.42
N ASP A 361 19.37 -5.14 -19.47
CA ASP A 361 19.60 -6.55 -19.74
C ASP A 361 18.37 -7.13 -20.43
N SER A 362 18.60 -7.87 -21.52
CA SER A 362 17.53 -8.62 -22.18
C SER A 362 17.22 -9.85 -21.35
N GLU A 363 15.97 -9.99 -20.92
CA GLU A 363 15.50 -11.22 -20.28
C GLU A 363 15.42 -12.33 -21.33
N ILE A 364 16.38 -13.25 -21.27
CA ILE A 364 16.40 -14.43 -22.12
C ILE A 364 15.60 -15.51 -21.38
N SER A 365 14.30 -15.61 -21.66
CA SER A 365 13.52 -16.76 -21.21
C SER A 365 13.79 -17.94 -22.17
N THR A 366 14.54 -18.93 -21.69
CA THR A 366 14.77 -20.19 -22.42
C THR A 366 13.51 -21.07 -22.48
N CYS A 367 12.47 -20.69 -21.73
CA CYS A 367 11.22 -21.43 -21.61
C CYS A 367 10.26 -21.12 -22.76
N VAL A 368 9.98 -22.17 -23.53
CA VAL A 368 9.27 -22.17 -24.82
C VAL A 368 7.79 -21.72 -24.72
N GLY A 369 7.24 -21.54 -23.53
CA GLY A 369 5.80 -21.27 -23.28
C GLY A 369 5.39 -19.81 -23.04
N PHE A 370 6.32 -18.86 -22.89
CA PHE A 370 6.00 -17.52 -22.35
C PHE A 370 5.78 -16.42 -23.39
N GLN A 371 4.97 -16.67 -24.43
CA GLN A 371 4.46 -15.59 -25.28
C GLN A 371 3.58 -14.58 -24.51
N ALA A 372 3.00 -15.00 -23.37
CA ALA A 372 2.19 -14.15 -22.50
C ALA A 372 3.02 -13.03 -21.83
N ILE A 373 4.22 -13.34 -21.30
CA ILE A 373 5.12 -12.34 -20.69
C ILE A 373 5.55 -11.28 -21.71
N ALA A 374 5.88 -11.71 -22.93
CA ALA A 374 6.26 -10.80 -24.02
C ALA A 374 5.09 -9.88 -24.45
N GLN A 375 3.84 -10.38 -24.41
CA GLN A 375 2.64 -9.58 -24.70
C GLN A 375 2.24 -8.66 -23.54
N GLU A 376 2.44 -9.08 -22.29
CA GLU A 376 2.07 -8.32 -21.09
C GLU A 376 3.07 -7.20 -20.79
N ASN A 377 4.37 -7.46 -20.97
CA ASN A 377 5.44 -6.45 -20.89
C ASN A 377 5.37 -5.39 -21.99
N GLY A 378 4.59 -5.63 -23.05
CA GLY A 378 4.36 -4.70 -24.17
C GLY A 378 3.04 -3.92 -24.11
N ARG A 379 2.11 -4.25 -23.20
CA ARG A 379 0.76 -3.66 -23.17
C ARG A 379 0.66 -2.50 -22.17
N PHE A 380 0.46 -1.29 -22.72
CA PHE A 380 -0.07 -0.10 -22.02
C PHE A 380 0.69 0.31 -20.74
N SER A 381 1.99 0.58 -20.85
CA SER A 381 2.82 1.10 -19.75
C SER A 381 2.92 2.64 -19.71
N GLU A 382 2.43 3.33 -20.75
CA GLU A 382 2.52 4.80 -20.82
C GLU A 382 1.62 5.44 -19.75
N GLY A 383 2.17 6.39 -18.99
CA GLY A 383 1.49 7.05 -17.88
C GLY A 383 1.45 6.25 -16.56
N LEU A 384 2.04 5.06 -16.49
CA LEU A 384 2.15 4.27 -15.25
C LEU A 384 3.52 4.41 -14.61
N ARG A 385 3.56 4.59 -13.29
CA ARG A 385 4.78 4.45 -12.47
C ARG A 385 5.10 2.97 -12.26
N TYR A 386 4.09 2.16 -11.94
CA TYR A 386 4.23 0.71 -11.75
C TYR A 386 3.11 -0.04 -12.48
N THR A 387 3.46 -1.15 -13.11
CA THR A 387 2.55 -1.94 -13.95
C THR A 387 1.79 -3.02 -13.18
N GLY A 388 2.18 -3.27 -11.93
CA GLY A 388 1.61 -4.29 -11.06
C GLY A 388 2.38 -4.38 -9.76
N VAL A 389 2.07 -5.40 -8.97
CA VAL A 389 2.75 -5.72 -7.71
C VAL A 389 3.08 -7.20 -7.68
N GLY A 390 4.34 -7.54 -7.37
CA GLY A 390 4.79 -8.90 -7.13
C GLY A 390 4.79 -9.21 -5.65
N GLY A 391 4.58 -10.48 -5.29
CA GLY A 391 4.48 -10.90 -3.91
C GLY A 391 5.08 -12.27 -3.63
N VAL A 392 5.57 -12.44 -2.41
CA VAL A 392 6.06 -13.71 -1.86
C VAL A 392 5.25 -14.04 -0.61
N PHE A 393 4.70 -15.25 -0.61
CA PHE A 393 3.74 -15.72 0.38
C PHE A 393 4.21 -17.05 0.98
N CYS A 394 3.82 -17.30 2.23
CA CYS A 394 3.93 -18.63 2.81
C CYS A 394 2.96 -19.58 2.12
N GLY A 395 3.44 -20.62 1.45
CA GLY A 395 2.60 -21.61 0.78
C GLY A 395 1.73 -22.45 1.72
N ARG A 396 1.97 -22.43 3.03
CA ARG A 396 1.17 -23.17 4.02
C ARG A 396 -0.02 -22.37 4.57
N SER A 397 0.11 -21.05 4.66
CA SER A 397 -0.88 -20.20 5.35
C SER A 397 -1.29 -18.97 4.55
N GLU A 398 -0.76 -18.82 3.33
CA GLU A 398 -1.01 -17.71 2.41
C GLU A 398 -0.64 -16.33 3.01
N MET A 399 0.11 -16.32 4.11
CA MET A 399 0.55 -15.09 4.74
C MET A 399 1.67 -14.47 3.92
N VAL A 400 1.53 -13.17 3.66
CA VAL A 400 2.58 -12.35 3.06
C VAL A 400 3.82 -12.39 3.95
N LEU A 401 4.98 -12.62 3.36
CA LEU A 401 6.25 -12.58 4.10
C LEU A 401 6.70 -11.13 4.34
N PRO A 402 7.40 -10.85 5.45
CA PRO A 402 8.02 -9.54 5.67
C PRO A 402 8.87 -9.12 4.47
N GLN A 403 8.77 -7.87 4.02
CA GLN A 403 9.48 -7.37 2.83
C GLN A 403 9.22 -8.19 1.55
N GLY A 404 8.12 -8.94 1.49
CA GLY A 404 7.78 -9.82 0.39
C GLY A 404 6.87 -9.22 -0.66
N ILE A 405 6.59 -7.92 -0.64
CA ILE A 405 5.75 -7.24 -1.65
C ILE A 405 6.56 -6.14 -2.33
N GLY A 406 6.64 -6.17 -3.66
CA GLY A 406 7.37 -5.17 -4.45
C GLY A 406 6.59 -4.66 -5.65
N ASN A 407 6.83 -3.40 -6.01
CA ASN A 407 6.20 -2.79 -7.18
C ASN A 407 6.87 -3.27 -8.47
N LEU A 408 6.09 -3.69 -9.46
CA LEU A 408 6.65 -4.18 -10.72
C LEU A 408 6.93 -3.03 -11.68
N LYS A 409 8.21 -2.86 -12.04
CA LYS A 409 8.64 -2.03 -13.19
C LYS A 409 8.61 -2.91 -14.44
N LYS A 410 7.63 -2.66 -15.32
CA LYS A 410 7.46 -3.36 -16.61
C LYS A 410 7.25 -4.88 -16.46
N GLY A 411 6.20 -5.22 -15.75
CA GLY A 411 5.71 -6.59 -15.56
C GLY A 411 6.58 -7.46 -14.63
N GLU A 412 6.40 -8.78 -14.72
CA GLU A 412 7.12 -9.80 -13.93
C GLU A 412 8.55 -10.04 -14.42
N ARG A 413 9.31 -8.96 -14.58
CA ARG A 413 10.75 -9.08 -14.82
C ARG A 413 11.43 -9.87 -13.71
N TYR A 414 12.39 -10.72 -14.06
CA TYR A 414 13.15 -11.52 -13.08
C TYR A 414 13.85 -10.60 -12.08
N ALA A 415 14.39 -9.47 -12.52
CA ALA A 415 14.98 -8.47 -11.62
C ALA A 415 14.01 -8.00 -10.51
N ASN A 416 12.72 -7.86 -10.81
CA ASN A 416 11.72 -7.50 -9.81
C ASN A 416 11.50 -8.69 -8.86
N MET A 417 11.14 -9.84 -9.42
CA MET A 417 10.69 -11.00 -8.65
C MET A 417 11.81 -11.63 -7.82
N ASP A 418 13.04 -11.67 -8.34
CA ASP A 418 14.22 -12.18 -7.64
C ASP A 418 14.54 -11.32 -6.42
N PHE A 419 14.48 -9.99 -6.53
CA PHE A 419 14.74 -9.11 -5.40
C PHE A 419 13.65 -9.24 -4.32
N ILE A 420 12.37 -9.31 -4.74
CA ILE A 420 11.25 -9.52 -3.82
C ILE A 420 11.42 -10.85 -3.09
N PHE A 421 11.74 -11.92 -3.82
CA PHE A 421 12.01 -13.24 -3.26
C PHE A 421 13.16 -13.23 -2.27
N ALA A 422 14.33 -12.72 -2.69
CA ALA A 422 15.52 -12.68 -1.86
C ALA A 422 15.29 -11.88 -0.56
N SER A 423 14.59 -10.75 -0.66
CA SER A 423 14.23 -9.93 0.50
C SER A 423 13.30 -10.66 1.47
N ALA A 424 12.36 -11.45 0.96
CA ALA A 424 11.41 -12.21 1.75
C ALA A 424 12.04 -13.44 2.44
N VAL A 425 13.01 -14.09 1.80
CA VAL A 425 13.65 -15.32 2.31
C VAL A 425 14.93 -15.06 3.11
N LYS A 426 15.41 -13.82 3.21
CA LYS A 426 16.65 -13.48 3.94
C LYS A 426 16.68 -14.02 5.38
N ASP A 427 15.54 -14.00 6.08
CA ASP A 427 15.40 -14.49 7.46
C ASP A 427 15.41 -16.03 7.56
N TYR A 428 15.38 -16.72 6.43
CA TYR A 428 15.20 -18.17 6.31
C TYR A 428 16.39 -18.87 5.64
N THR A 429 17.47 -18.15 5.36
CA THR A 429 18.71 -18.67 4.73
C THR A 429 19.38 -19.78 5.54
N ASN A 430 19.15 -19.80 6.85
CA ASN A 430 19.67 -20.84 7.75
C ASN A 430 18.93 -22.18 7.63
N LEU A 431 17.82 -22.27 6.87
CA LEU A 431 17.10 -23.51 6.65
C LEU A 431 17.78 -24.40 5.62
N LEU A 432 17.67 -25.71 5.80
CA LEU A 432 18.25 -26.70 4.87
C LEU A 432 17.54 -26.72 3.50
N VAL A 433 16.24 -26.45 3.47
CA VAL A 433 15.40 -26.57 2.28
C VAL A 433 14.35 -25.46 2.24
N ILE A 434 14.34 -24.73 1.13
CA ILE A 434 13.27 -23.80 0.76
C ILE A 434 12.66 -24.32 -0.54
N LEU A 435 11.38 -24.68 -0.48
CA LEU A 435 10.61 -25.05 -1.66
C LEU A 435 10.02 -23.78 -2.27
N ILE A 436 10.36 -23.53 -3.53
CA ILE A 436 9.88 -22.38 -4.29
C ILE A 436 8.80 -22.87 -5.25
N SER A 437 7.61 -22.28 -5.15
CA SER A 437 6.52 -22.45 -6.10
C SER A 437 6.37 -21.15 -6.88
N TYR A 438 6.70 -21.20 -8.16
CA TYR A 438 6.58 -20.07 -9.08
C TYR A 438 6.25 -20.61 -10.47
N ASP A 439 5.27 -20.01 -11.13
CA ASP A 439 4.80 -20.40 -12.46
C ASP A 439 5.76 -20.01 -13.59
N ILE A 440 6.67 -19.07 -13.32
CA ILE A 440 7.75 -18.63 -14.23
C ILE A 440 9.13 -19.06 -13.70
N ALA A 441 9.24 -20.24 -13.09
CA ALA A 441 10.54 -20.79 -12.68
C ALA A 441 11.32 -21.30 -13.91
N CYS A 442 12.07 -20.39 -14.55
CA CYS A 442 13.02 -20.62 -15.63
C CYS A 442 14.31 -19.84 -15.32
#